data_AF-A0A939M4C9-F1
#
_entry.id   AF-A0A939M4C9-F1
#
_cell.length_a   1.000
_cell.length_b   1.000
_cell.length_c   1.000
_cell.angle_alpha   90.00
_cell.angle_beta   90.00
_cell.angle_gamma   90.00
#
_symmetry.space_group_name_H-M   'P 1'
#
loop_
_entity.id
_entity.type
_entity.pdbx_description
1 polymer ?
#
loop_
_entity_poly.entity_id
_entity_poly.type
_entity_poly.pdbx_seq_one_letter_code
_entity_poly.pdbx_strand_id
1 'polypeptide(L)'
;MRFSSGLIITVGALTAAAPSHAQTFDPSYPVCMHVYSGANGGGGEWYDCSFISLPQCRATASGRAATCDLNPYYPVNVAPPRPRYRRGG
;
A
#
# COMPACT_ATOMS: atom_id res chain seq x y z
N MET A 1 52.33 1.05 -26.82
CA MET A 1 51.74 0.59 -25.54
C MET A 1 52.06 1.60 -24.46
N ARG A 2 51.08 2.37 -23.99
CA ARG A 2 51.21 3.24 -22.81
C ARG A 2 49.87 3.17 -22.06
N PHE A 3 49.86 2.39 -20.98
CA PHE A 3 48.75 2.23 -20.05
C PHE A 3 48.51 3.54 -19.31
N SER A 4 47.26 3.99 -19.19
CA SER A 4 46.89 4.95 -18.15
C SER A 4 45.39 4.82 -17.84
N SER A 5 45.14 3.97 -16.84
CA SER A 5 44.27 4.25 -15.70
C SER A 5 42.79 4.55 -15.99
N GLY A 6 42.00 3.47 -16.11
CA GLY A 6 40.54 3.54 -16.03
C GLY A 6 40.10 3.85 -14.59
N LEU A 7 39.39 4.95 -14.41
CA LEU A 7 38.75 5.33 -13.15
C LEU A 7 37.28 4.93 -13.24
N ILE A 8 36.93 3.75 -12.70
CA ILE A 8 35.55 3.29 -12.63
C ILE A 8 34.97 3.77 -11.30
N ILE A 9 34.14 4.82 -11.34
CA ILE A 9 33.34 5.24 -10.18
C ILE A 9 32.12 4.32 -10.13
N THR A 10 32.11 3.40 -9.16
CA THR A 10 30.95 2.58 -8.84
C THR A 10 29.99 3.37 -7.93
N VAL A 11 29.00 4.03 -8.52
CA VAL A 11 27.90 4.64 -7.76
C VAL A 11 26.90 3.53 -7.39
N GLY A 12 27.05 2.97 -6.20
CA GLY A 12 26.07 2.08 -5.58
C GLY A 12 24.95 2.89 -4.95
N ALA A 13 23.93 3.26 -5.73
CA ALA A 13 22.70 3.83 -5.19
C ALA A 13 21.86 2.69 -4.58
N LEU A 14 22.00 2.48 -3.27
CA LEU A 14 21.03 1.71 -2.48
C LEU A 14 19.78 2.58 -2.34
N THR A 15 18.92 2.57 -3.35
CA THR A 15 17.57 3.11 -3.23
C THR A 15 16.80 2.18 -2.30
N ALA A 16 16.63 2.59 -1.05
CA ALA A 16 15.57 2.05 -0.21
C ALA A 16 14.28 2.20 -1.01
N ALA A 17 13.69 1.08 -1.41
CA ALA A 17 12.41 1.05 -2.11
C ALA A 17 11.33 1.58 -1.16
N ALA A 18 11.19 2.91 -1.11
CA ALA A 18 9.95 3.50 -0.67
C ALA A 18 8.87 2.94 -1.59
N PRO A 19 7.74 2.44 -1.06
CA PRO A 19 6.68 1.89 -1.89
C PRO A 19 6.30 2.95 -2.90
N SER A 20 6.55 2.66 -4.17
CA SER A 20 6.22 3.57 -5.25
C SER A 20 4.70 3.73 -5.27
N HIS A 21 4.24 4.98 -5.41
CA HIS A 21 2.84 5.35 -5.60
C HIS A 21 2.15 4.68 -6.82
N ALA A 22 2.78 3.69 -7.46
CA ALA A 22 2.24 2.85 -8.52
C ALA A 22 1.53 1.58 -7.98
N GLN A 23 1.64 1.26 -6.69
CA GLN A 23 0.95 0.12 -6.09
C GLN A 23 -0.38 0.59 -5.48
N THR A 24 -1.39 0.80 -6.33
CA THR A 24 -2.79 1.03 -5.93
C THR A 24 -3.28 0.02 -4.89
N PHE A 25 -2.71 -1.20 -4.89
CA PHE A 25 -3.07 -2.29 -4.00
C PHE A 25 -1.89 -2.77 -3.16
N ASP A 26 -1.99 -2.67 -1.82
CA ASP A 26 -1.03 -3.26 -0.88
C ASP A 26 -1.47 -4.70 -0.54
N PRO A 27 -0.70 -5.74 -0.94
CA PRO A 27 -1.06 -7.14 -0.67
C PRO A 27 -1.10 -7.50 0.83
N SER A 28 -0.63 -6.63 1.72
CA SER A 28 -0.69 -6.81 3.17
C SER A 28 -2.10 -6.59 3.75
N TYR A 29 -2.98 -5.90 3.02
CA TYR A 29 -4.32 -5.53 3.48
C TYR A 29 -5.42 -6.21 2.67
N PRO A 30 -6.40 -6.86 3.31
CA PRO A 30 -7.48 -7.58 2.64
C PRO A 30 -8.57 -6.68 2.05
N VAL A 31 -8.63 -5.40 2.42
CA VAL A 31 -9.72 -4.50 2.05
C VAL A 31 -9.15 -3.17 1.56
N CYS A 32 -9.72 -2.68 0.47
CA CYS A 32 -9.38 -1.39 -0.12
C CYS A 32 -10.60 -0.49 -0.17
N MET A 33 -10.41 0.78 0.18
CA MET A 33 -11.39 1.83 -0.06
C MET A 33 -11.14 2.44 -1.42
N HIS A 34 -12.19 2.56 -2.21
CA HIS A 34 -12.17 3.15 -3.52
C HIS A 34 -12.86 4.51 -3.48
N VAL A 35 -12.11 5.60 -3.66
CA VAL A 35 -12.63 6.96 -3.55
C VAL A 35 -12.85 7.56 -4.93
N TYR A 36 -14.11 7.86 -5.24
CA TYR A 36 -14.55 8.56 -6.43
C TYR A 36 -14.57 10.07 -6.14
N SER A 37 -13.39 10.68 -6.02
CA SER A 37 -13.31 12.14 -6.10
C SER A 37 -13.58 12.54 -7.55
N GLY A 38 -14.58 13.40 -7.78
CA GLY A 38 -14.95 13.71 -9.17
C GLY A 38 -16.02 14.77 -9.42
N ALA A 39 -16.28 15.70 -8.50
CA ALA A 39 -17.31 16.71 -8.75
C ALA A 39 -16.85 18.18 -8.69
N ASN A 40 -15.90 18.58 -7.83
CA ASN A 40 -15.68 20.01 -7.55
C ASN A 40 -14.20 20.44 -7.32
N GLY A 41 -13.21 19.86 -8.01
CA GLY A 41 -11.83 20.42 -7.93
C GLY A 41 -10.63 19.49 -8.09
N GLY A 42 -10.65 18.54 -9.03
CA GLY A 42 -9.41 17.99 -9.61
C GLY A 42 -8.77 16.77 -8.95
N GLY A 43 -9.41 16.11 -7.97
CA GLY A 43 -8.95 14.79 -7.52
C GLY A 43 -9.55 13.69 -8.40
N GLY A 44 -8.73 12.75 -8.90
CA GLY A 44 -9.18 11.58 -9.65
C GLY A 44 -9.68 10.46 -8.75
N GLU A 45 -9.87 9.28 -9.34
CA GLU A 45 -10.21 8.05 -8.64
C GLU A 45 -8.94 7.44 -7.99
N TRP A 46 -8.98 7.06 -6.71
CA TRP A 46 -7.85 6.39 -6.05
C TRP A 46 -8.30 5.31 -5.07
N TYR A 47 -7.41 4.36 -4.80
CA TYR A 47 -7.61 3.31 -3.81
C TYR A 47 -6.74 3.55 -2.58
N ASP A 48 -7.31 3.26 -1.41
CA ASP A 48 -6.65 3.25 -0.12
C ASP A 48 -6.77 1.84 0.49
N CYS A 49 -5.71 1.05 0.34
CA CYS A 49 -5.62 -0.33 0.79
C CYS A 49 -4.91 -0.43 2.15
N SER A 50 -5.48 0.21 3.17
CA SER A 50 -4.96 0.18 4.55
C SER A 50 -5.93 -0.46 5.55
N PHE A 51 -6.99 -1.11 5.05
CA PHE A 51 -8.06 -1.67 5.87
C PHE A 51 -7.96 -3.19 5.99
N ILE A 52 -8.22 -3.69 7.20
CA ILE A 52 -8.25 -5.13 7.48
C ILE A 52 -9.67 -5.71 7.54
N SER A 53 -10.71 -4.87 7.46
CA SER A 53 -12.09 -5.32 7.51
C SER A 53 -13.05 -4.38 6.77
N LEU A 54 -14.07 -4.96 6.13
CA LEU A 54 -15.16 -4.21 5.48
C LEU A 54 -15.88 -3.24 6.42
N PRO A 55 -16.28 -3.62 7.66
CA PRO A 55 -16.97 -2.68 8.54
C PRO A 55 -16.08 -1.48 8.92
N GLN A 56 -14.78 -1.68 9.11
CA GLN A 56 -13.84 -0.58 9.37
C GLN A 56 -13.71 0.34 8.15
N CYS A 57 -13.57 -0.24 6.96
CA CYS A 57 -13.55 0.55 5.72
C CYS A 57 -14.86 1.34 5.54
N ARG A 58 -16.02 0.70 5.74
CA ARG A 58 -17.34 1.33 5.60
C ARG A 58 -17.57 2.46 6.59
N ALA A 59 -17.09 2.32 7.82
CA ALA A 59 -17.13 3.40 8.80
C ALA A 59 -16.38 4.64 8.29
N THR A 60 -15.21 4.45 7.67
CA THR A 60 -14.41 5.55 7.09
C THR A 60 -14.98 6.05 5.75
N ALA A 61 -15.59 5.19 4.95
CA ALA A 61 -16.23 5.56 3.69
C ALA A 61 -17.55 6.32 3.90
N SER A 62 -18.17 6.18 5.09
CA SER A 62 -19.41 6.86 5.41
C SER A 62 -19.26 8.38 5.26
N GLY A 63 -20.19 9.01 4.52
CA GLY A 63 -20.14 10.44 4.24
C GLY A 63 -19.15 10.88 3.16
N ARG A 64 -18.45 9.93 2.50
CA ARG A 64 -17.57 10.20 1.34
C ARG A 64 -18.14 9.53 0.08
N ALA A 65 -17.77 10.04 -1.09
CA ALA A 65 -17.98 9.36 -2.36
C ALA A 65 -16.96 8.21 -2.48
N ALA A 66 -17.14 7.15 -1.70
CA ALA A 66 -16.23 6.03 -1.64
C ALA A 66 -16.95 4.69 -1.43
N THR A 67 -16.40 3.62 -1.99
CA THR A 67 -16.83 2.23 -1.80
C THR A 67 -15.72 1.40 -1.17
N CYS A 68 -16.03 0.20 -0.70
CA CYS A 68 -15.08 -0.70 -0.06
C CYS A 68 -15.15 -2.06 -0.72
N ASP A 69 -14.02 -2.50 -1.27
CA ASP A 69 -13.89 -3.74 -2.02
C ASP A 69 -12.79 -4.64 -1.42
N LEU A 70 -12.88 -5.94 -1.69
CA LEU A 70 -11.84 -6.88 -1.29
C LEU A 70 -10.61 -6.72 -2.17
N ASN A 71 -9.43 -6.75 -1.56
CA ASN A 71 -8.17 -6.69 -2.30
C ASN A 71 -7.90 -8.04 -2.98
N PRO A 72 -7.89 -8.13 -4.32
CA PRO A 72 -7.61 -9.37 -5.03
C PRO A 72 -6.17 -9.85 -4.86
N TYR A 73 -5.25 -8.95 -4.47
CA TYR A 73 -3.83 -9.27 -4.24
C TYR A 73 -3.55 -9.74 -2.81
N TYR A 74 -4.55 -9.72 -1.92
CA TYR A 74 -4.39 -10.23 -0.57
C TYR A 74 -4.28 -11.76 -0.59
N PRO A 75 -3.23 -12.37 0.01
CA PRO A 75 -3.08 -13.80 -0.03
C PRO A 75 -4.20 -14.47 0.77
N VAL A 76 -4.98 -15.32 0.10
CA VAL A 76 -6.09 -16.08 0.73
C VAL A 76 -5.64 -17.02 1.85
N ASN A 77 -4.32 -17.25 1.99
CA ASN A 77 -3.72 -18.17 2.96
C ASN A 77 -3.01 -17.46 4.14
N VAL A 78 -3.21 -16.15 4.35
CA VAL A 78 -2.63 -15.47 5.52
C VAL A 78 -3.39 -15.91 6.77
N ALA A 79 -2.73 -16.69 7.62
CA ALA A 79 -3.26 -17.05 8.94
C ALA A 79 -3.68 -15.76 9.68
N PRO A 80 -4.89 -15.70 10.27
CA PRO A 80 -5.36 -14.49 10.94
C PRO A 80 -4.31 -14.02 11.96
N PRO A 81 -4.07 -12.70 12.07
CA PRO A 81 -3.06 -12.17 12.99
C PRO A 81 -3.34 -12.73 14.38
N ARG A 82 -2.39 -13.54 14.88
CA ARG A 82 -2.55 -14.20 16.18
C ARG A 82 -2.78 -13.12 17.23
N PRO A 83 -3.84 -13.20 18.05
CA PRO A 83 -4.03 -12.25 19.14
C PRO A 83 -2.77 -12.30 20.01
N ARG A 84 -2.04 -11.18 20.09
CA ARG A 84 -0.97 -11.04 21.07
C ARG A 84 -1.65 -10.92 22.43
N TYR A 85 -1.92 -12.05 23.07
CA TYR A 85 -2.29 -12.08 24.47
C TYR A 85 -1.11 -11.48 25.25
N ARG A 86 -1.21 -10.18 25.58
CA ARG A 86 -0.33 -9.55 26.57
C ARG A 86 -0.59 -10.26 27.89
N ARG A 87 0.22 -11.26 28.18
CA ARG A 87 0.35 -11.84 29.51
C ARG A 87 1.09 -10.80 30.38
N GLY A 88 0.35 -9.82 30.89
CA GLY A 88 0.69 -9.22 32.19
C GLY A 88 0.22 -10.21 33.24
N GLY A 89 1.02 -10.64 34.21
CA GLY A 89 2.01 -9.87 34.95
C GLY A 89 1.36 -9.57 36.28
#